data_AF-A0A139NUS2-F1
#
_entry.id   AF-A0A139NUS2-F1
#
_cell.length_a   1.000
_cell.length_b   1.000
_cell.length_c   1.000
_cell.angle_alpha   90.00
_cell.angle_beta   90.00
_cell.angle_gamma   90.00
#
_symmetry.space_group_name_H-M   'P 1'
#
loop_
_entity.id
_entity.type
_entity.pdbx_description
1 polymer ?
#
loop_
_entity_poly.entity_id
_entity_poly.type
_entity_poly.pdbx_seq_one_letter_code
_entity_poly.pdbx_strand_id
1 'polypeptide(L)'
;MSKLDELKKRERELLYQLEDNGKEKYRTKELIEIFEGYDRASHRYQSDLWEAAYQSRYAGQLEETFLQRNHLKNQIFEDLTYHMDDLKKEKFRLEGELDAVYYERRKELEREEETRHGH
;
A
#
# COMPACT_ATOMS: atom_id res chain seq x y z
N MET A 1 -17.49 29.89 -8.89
CA MET A 1 -17.49 28.55 -9.52
C MET A 1 -18.88 27.98 -9.35
N SER A 2 -19.40 27.25 -10.34
CA SER A 2 -20.64 26.49 -10.12
C SER A 2 -20.34 25.34 -9.14
N LYS A 3 -21.35 24.91 -8.37
CA LYS A 3 -21.27 23.67 -7.58
C LYS A 3 -20.82 22.48 -8.43
N LEU A 4 -21.22 22.47 -9.71
CA LEU A 4 -20.82 21.44 -10.67
C LEU A 4 -19.32 21.48 -11.01
N ASP A 5 -18.70 22.67 -11.02
CA ASP A 5 -17.26 22.84 -11.22
C ASP A 5 -16.47 22.36 -10.00
N GLU A 6 -17.00 22.61 -8.80
CA GLU A 6 -16.42 22.12 -7.54
C GLU A 6 -16.45 20.59 -7.48
N LEU A 7 -17.58 19.98 -7.84
CA LEU A 7 -17.71 18.52 -7.91
C LEU A 7 -16.76 17.90 -8.94
N LYS A 8 -16.61 18.51 -10.12
CA LYS A 8 -15.62 18.06 -11.13
C LYS A 8 -14.19 18.17 -10.62
N LYS A 9 -13.86 19.25 -9.91
CA LYS A 9 -12.53 19.42 -9.31
C LYS A 9 -12.27 18.34 -8.27
N ARG A 10 -13.25 18.08 -7.39
CA ARG A 10 -13.15 17.05 -6.35
C ARG A 10 -13.02 15.65 -6.95
N GLU A 11 -13.82 15.32 -7.97
CA GLU A 11 -13.71 14.06 -8.70
C GLU A 11 -12.29 13.84 -9.22
N ARG A 12 -11.70 14.86 -9.86
CA ARG A 12 -10.35 14.79 -10.40
C ARG A 12 -9.29 14.60 -9.31
N GLU A 13 -9.43 15.28 -8.17
CA GLU A 13 -8.54 15.10 -7.03
C GLU A 13 -8.60 13.67 -6.48
N LEU A 14 -9.81 13.10 -6.33
CA LEU A 14 -10.01 11.73 -5.86
C LEU A 14 -9.43 10.70 -6.83
N LEU A 15 -9.60 10.92 -8.14
CA LEU A 15 -9.01 10.05 -9.16
C LEU A 15 -7.48 10.05 -9.12
N TYR A 16 -6.85 11.22 -8.91
CA TYR A 16 -5.39 11.28 -8.71
C TYR A 16 -4.94 10.53 -7.46
N GLN A 17 -5.67 10.68 -6.35
CA GLN A 17 -5.36 9.96 -5.12
C GLN A 17 -5.51 8.44 -5.28
N LEU A 18 -6.52 7.97 -6.04
CA LEU A 18 -6.68 6.56 -6.38
C LEU A 18 -5.54 6.03 -7.24
N GLU A 19 -5.09 6.80 -8.23
CA GLU A 19 -3.95 6.44 -9.07
C GLU A 19 -2.67 6.32 -8.23
N ASP A 20 -2.40 7.29 -7.35
CA ASP A 20 -1.24 7.29 -6.48
C ASP A 20 -1.29 6.14 -5.46
N ASN A 21 -2.45 5.89 -4.86
CA ASN A 21 -2.66 4.71 -4.00
C ASN A 21 -2.37 3.41 -4.76
N GLY A 22 -2.81 3.29 -6.01
CA GLY A 22 -2.51 2.16 -6.87
C GLY A 22 -1.01 1.97 -7.14
N LYS A 23 -0.29 3.05 -7.41
CA LYS A 23 1.17 3.04 -7.60
C LYS A 23 1.90 2.61 -6.32
N GLU A 24 1.53 3.16 -5.17
CA GLU A 24 2.14 2.80 -3.89
C GLU A 24 1.87 1.36 -3.51
N LYS A 25 0.67 0.85 -3.79
CA LYS A 25 0.33 -0.56 -3.62
C LYS A 25 1.23 -1.47 -4.46
N TYR A 26 1.44 -1.10 -5.72
CA TYR A 26 2.32 -1.85 -6.62
C TYR A 26 3.77 -1.84 -6.13
N ARG A 27 4.30 -0.67 -5.74
CA ARG A 27 5.65 -0.53 -5.18
C ARG A 27 5.84 -1.36 -3.91
N THR A 28 4.87 -1.32 -3.00
CA THR A 28 4.91 -2.10 -1.75
C THR A 28 4.97 -3.60 -2.06
N LYS A 29 4.20 -4.06 -3.05
CA LYS A 29 4.22 -5.45 -3.49
C LYS A 29 5.58 -5.84 -4.09
N GLU A 30 6.16 -5.01 -4.95
CA GLU A 30 7.50 -5.25 -5.50
C GLU A 30 8.56 -5.33 -4.39
N LEU A 31 8.48 -4.44 -3.39
CA LEU A 31 9.39 -4.48 -2.23
C LEU A 31 9.28 -5.79 -1.45
N ILE A 32 8.06 -6.27 -1.18
CA ILE A 32 7.83 -7.57 -0.52
C ILE A 32 8.49 -8.70 -1.34
N GLU A 33 8.23 -8.75 -2.64
CA GLU A 33 8.78 -9.79 -3.53
C GLU A 33 10.32 -9.78 -3.56
N ILE A 34 10.92 -8.59 -3.60
CA ILE A 34 12.38 -8.39 -3.53
C ILE A 34 12.92 -8.90 -2.19
N PHE A 35 12.29 -8.52 -1.08
CA PHE A 35 12.71 -8.93 0.27
C PHE A 35 12.60 -10.45 0.46
N GLU A 36 11.52 -11.09 -0.02
CA GLU A 36 11.40 -12.55 -0.02
C GLU A 36 12.49 -13.22 -0.85
N GLY A 37 12.84 -12.62 -2.00
CA GLY A 37 13.97 -13.06 -2.82
C GLY A 37 15.28 -13.07 -2.04
N TYR A 38 15.60 -11.97 -1.36
CA TYR A 38 16.77 -11.86 -0.50
C TYR A 38 16.70 -12.82 0.70
N ASP A 39 15.53 -13.00 1.31
CA ASP A 39 15.37 -13.92 2.44
C ASP A 39 15.72 -15.35 2.03
N ARG A 40 15.14 -15.84 0.93
CA ARG A 40 15.44 -17.17 0.37
C ARG A 40 16.92 -17.34 0.03
N ALA A 41 17.53 -16.34 -0.59
CA ALA A 41 18.95 -16.39 -0.93
C ALA A 41 19.83 -16.43 0.32
N SER A 42 19.52 -15.60 1.33
CA SER A 42 20.28 -15.52 2.57
C SER A 42 20.19 -16.79 3.41
N HIS A 43 19.05 -17.49 3.39
CA HIS A 43 18.87 -18.70 4.20
C HIS A 43 19.89 -19.80 3.86
N ARG A 44 20.25 -19.95 2.58
CA ARG A 44 21.30 -20.89 2.15
C ARG A 44 22.66 -20.51 2.73
N TYR A 45 23.06 -19.25 2.59
CA TYR A 45 24.33 -18.76 3.15
C TYR A 45 24.40 -18.87 4.67
N GLN A 46 23.27 -18.66 5.37
CA GLN A 46 23.20 -18.83 6.82
C GLN A 46 23.42 -20.29 7.23
N SER A 47 22.82 -21.23 6.51
CA SER A 47 23.02 -22.67 6.75
C SER A 47 24.48 -23.07 6.55
N ASP A 48 25.07 -22.70 5.42
CA ASP A 48 26.47 -23.03 5.10
C ASP A 48 27.43 -22.42 6.13
N LEU A 49 27.18 -21.17 6.54
CA LEU A 49 27.99 -20.47 7.52
C LEU A 49 27.86 -21.09 8.92
N TRP A 50 26.65 -21.52 9.30
CA TRP A 50 26.41 -22.24 10.55
C TRP A 50 27.18 -23.55 10.56
N GLU A 51 27.03 -24.38 9.53
CA GLU A 51 27.73 -25.66 9.43
C GLU A 51 29.25 -25.50 9.52
N ALA A 52 29.81 -24.48 8.85
CA ALA A 52 31.25 -24.21 8.87
C ALA A 52 31.76 -23.69 10.23
N ALA A 53 30.95 -22.94 10.97
CA ALA A 53 31.38 -22.20 12.16
C ALA A 53 30.80 -22.72 13.49
N TYR A 54 29.91 -23.71 13.48
CA TYR A 54 29.16 -24.15 14.67
C TYR A 54 30.05 -24.65 15.82
N GLN A 55 31.16 -25.32 15.51
CA GLN A 55 32.12 -25.79 16.52
C GLN A 55 33.23 -24.76 16.82
N SER A 56 33.18 -23.59 16.19
CA SER A 56 34.16 -22.53 16.39
C SER A 56 33.79 -21.66 17.60
N ARG A 57 34.77 -20.90 18.09
CA ARG A 57 34.54 -19.86 19.12
C ARG A 57 33.55 -18.77 18.71
N TYR A 58 33.19 -18.68 17.42
CA TYR A 58 32.29 -17.67 16.87
C TYR A 58 30.82 -18.11 16.82
N ALA A 59 30.52 -19.37 17.16
CA ALA A 59 29.17 -19.92 17.06
C ALA A 59 28.11 -19.09 17.79
N GLY A 60 28.40 -18.62 19.01
CA GLY A 60 27.47 -17.78 19.77
C GLY A 60 27.18 -16.42 19.11
N GLN A 61 28.22 -15.75 18.60
CA GLN A 61 28.04 -14.48 17.87
C GLN A 61 27.23 -14.68 16.58
N LEU A 62 27.42 -15.81 15.91
CA LEU A 62 26.70 -16.16 14.70
C LEU A 62 25.21 -16.42 14.98
N GLU A 63 24.90 -17.15 16.05
CA GLU A 63 23.53 -17.40 16.51
C GLU A 63 22.81 -16.09 16.85
N GLU A 64 23.43 -15.21 17.64
CA GLU A 64 22.88 -13.90 17.97
C GLU A 64 22.61 -13.06 16.71
N THR A 65 23.54 -13.06 15.76
CA THR A 65 23.39 -12.35 14.49
C THR A 65 22.19 -12.88 13.69
N PHE A 66 21.99 -14.20 13.65
CA PHE A 66 20.84 -14.80 12.97
C PHE A 66 19.52 -14.47 13.65
N LEU A 67 19.48 -14.47 14.99
CA LEU A 67 18.30 -14.06 15.75
C LEU A 67 17.93 -12.60 15.48
N GLN A 68 18.90 -11.69 15.54
CA GLN A 68 18.69 -10.27 15.25
C GLN A 68 18.18 -10.07 13.81
N ARG A 69 18.80 -10.75 12.85
CA ARG A 69 18.41 -10.66 11.44
C ARG A 69 17.00 -11.20 11.21
N ASN A 70 16.61 -12.29 11.87
CA ASN A 70 15.25 -12.83 11.78
C ASN A 70 14.23 -11.90 12.44
N HIS A 71 14.56 -11.26 13.55
CA HIS A 71 13.71 -10.26 14.17
C HIS A 71 13.46 -9.07 13.23
N LEU A 72 14.53 -8.48 12.69
CA LEU A 72 14.44 -7.36 11.74
C LEU A 72 13.66 -7.74 10.48
N LYS A 73 13.87 -8.95 9.96
CA LYS A 73 13.12 -9.48 8.83
C LYS A 73 11.62 -9.47 9.11
N ASN A 74 11.21 -10.05 10.24
CA ASN A 74 9.80 -10.15 10.58
C ASN A 74 9.17 -8.77 10.78
N GLN A 75 9.88 -7.84 11.42
CA GLN A 75 9.44 -6.45 11.55
C GLN A 75 9.18 -5.79 10.19
N ILE A 76 10.12 -5.93 9.25
CA ILE A 76 9.95 -5.37 7.90
C ILE A 76 8.73 -5.97 7.19
N PHE A 77 8.52 -7.28 7.27
CA PHE A 77 7.36 -7.91 6.65
C PHE A 77 6.04 -7.49 7.31
N GLU A 78 6.01 -7.37 8.63
CA GLU A 78 4.86 -6.86 9.36
C GLU A 78 4.53 -5.43 8.92
N ASP A 79 5.51 -4.53 8.90
CA ASP A 79 5.33 -3.13 8.49
C ASP A 79 4.81 -3.03 7.05
N LEU A 80 5.39 -3.80 6.12
CA LEU A 80 4.94 -3.83 4.73
C LEU A 80 3.52 -4.40 4.59
N THR A 81 3.16 -5.39 5.43
CA THR A 81 1.81 -5.97 5.44
C THR A 81 0.80 -4.97 5.97
N TYR A 82 1.09 -4.30 7.08
CA TYR A 82 0.23 -3.24 7.61
C TYR A 82 0.06 -2.09 6.63
N HIS A 83 1.14 -1.68 5.97
CA HIS A 83 1.08 -0.64 4.95
C HIS A 83 0.17 -1.05 3.78
N MET A 84 0.24 -2.30 3.32
CA MET A 84 -0.63 -2.84 2.28
C MET A 84 -2.12 -2.82 2.69
N ASP A 85 -2.40 -3.16 3.94
CA ASP A 85 -3.76 -3.10 4.49
C ASP A 85 -4.29 -1.68 4.58
N ASP A 86 -3.45 -0.72 4.98
CA ASP A 86 -3.82 0.68 5.04
C ASP A 86 -4.05 1.26 3.64
N LEU A 87 -3.22 0.91 2.66
CA LEU A 87 -3.47 1.27 1.25
C LEU A 87 -4.80 0.70 0.76
N LYS A 88 -5.16 -0.52 1.15
CA LYS A 88 -6.44 -1.15 0.79
C LYS A 88 -7.63 -0.42 1.42
N LYS A 89 -7.54 -0.07 2.70
CA LYS A 89 -8.59 0.71 3.40
C LYS A 89 -8.74 2.08 2.77
N GLU A 90 -7.63 2.74 2.46
CA GLU A 90 -7.61 4.06 1.84
C GLU A 90 -8.23 4.03 0.45
N LYS A 91 -7.90 3.02 -0.37
CA LYS A 91 -8.56 2.81 -1.66
C LYS A 91 -10.08 2.73 -1.51
N PHE A 92 -10.57 1.93 -0.57
CA PHE A 92 -12.00 1.76 -0.34
C PHE A 92 -12.66 3.08 0.08
N ARG A 93 -12.00 3.86 0.95
CA ARG A 93 -12.46 5.19 1.36
C ARG A 93 -12.57 6.13 0.15
N LEU A 94 -11.55 6.18 -0.69
CA LEU A 94 -11.51 7.03 -1.88
C LEU A 94 -12.58 6.63 -2.91
N GLU A 95 -12.79 5.33 -3.14
CA GLU A 95 -13.87 4.83 -4.00
C GLU A 95 -15.25 5.27 -3.47
N GLY A 96 -15.48 5.15 -2.16
CA GLY A 96 -16.73 5.61 -1.53
C GLY A 96 -16.95 7.12 -1.62
N GLU A 97 -15.89 7.93 -1.47
CA GLU A 97 -15.98 9.38 -1.69
C GLU A 97 -16.26 9.73 -3.15
N LEU A 98 -15.68 8.99 -4.09
CA LEU A 98 -15.90 9.19 -5.52
C LEU A 98 -17.35 8.86 -5.90
N ASP A 99 -17.92 7.78 -5.36
CA ASP A 99 -19.33 7.41 -5.53
C ASP A 99 -20.27 8.51 -5.02
N ALA A 100 -19.95 9.10 -3.86
CA ALA A 100 -20.71 10.22 -3.31
C ALA A 100 -20.65 11.45 -4.24
N VAL A 101 -19.48 11.78 -4.78
CA VAL A 101 -19.32 12.87 -5.77
C VAL A 101 -20.14 12.60 -7.03
N TYR A 102 -20.14 11.36 -7.53
CA TYR A 102 -20.96 10.99 -8.68
C TYR A 102 -22.44 11.15 -8.42
N TYR A 103 -22.91 10.72 -7.25
CA TYR A 103 -24.30 10.88 -6.84
C TYR A 103 -24.71 12.36 -6.74
N GLU A 104 -23.89 13.18 -6.09
CA GLU A 104 -24.17 14.62 -5.97
C GLU A 104 -24.15 15.35 -7.31
N ARG A 105 -23.20 15.00 -8.19
CA ARG A 105 -23.10 15.59 -9.53
C ARG A 105 -24.33 15.28 -10.36
N ARG A 106 -24.85 14.05 -10.28
CA ARG A 106 -26.10 13.67 -10.94
C ARG A 106 -27.29 14.49 -10.44
N LYS A 107 -27.44 14.61 -9.12
CA LYS A 107 -28.53 15.38 -8.51
C LYS A 107 -28.47 16.86 -8.88
N GLU A 108 -27.27 17.42 -9.01
CA GLU A 108 -27.11 18.82 -9.41
C GLU A 108 -27.44 19.04 -10.89
N LEU A 109 -27.10 18.10 -11.77
CA LEU A 109 -27.53 18.14 -13.19
C LEU A 109 -29.06 18.10 -13.31
N GLU A 110 -29.72 17.20 -12.56
CA GLU A 110 -31.19 17.09 -12.56
C GLU A 110 -31.84 18.42 -12.12
N ARG A 111 -31.29 19.11 -11.12
CA ARG A 111 -31.76 20.44 -10.69
C ARG A 111 -31.54 21.54 -11.73
N GLU A 112 -30.38 21.54 -12.39
CA GLU A 112 -30.10 22.49 -13.48
C GLU A 112 -31.05 22.24 -14.68
N GLU A 113 -31.46 21.00 -14.94
CA GLU A 113 -32.44 20.65 -15.97
C GLU A 113 -33.87 21.05 -15.58
N GLU A 114 -34.29 20.79 -14.34
CA GLU A 114 -35.61 21.22 -13.82
C GLU A 114 -35.77 22.75 -13.86
N THR A 115 -34.73 23.50 -13.51
CA THR A 115 -34.75 24.96 -13.57
C THR A 115 -34.73 25.51 -15.00
N ARG A 116 -34.19 24.76 -15.97
CA ARG A 116 -34.21 25.14 -17.40
C ARG A 116 -35.50 24.76 -18.12
N HIS A 117 -36.18 23.69 -17.68
CA HIS A 117 -37.39 23.15 -18.31
C HIS A 117 -38.67 23.41 -17.53
N GLY A 118 -38.60 24.04 -16.35
CA GLY A 118 -39.75 24.53 -15.61
C GLY A 118 -40.37 25.75 -16.29
N HIS A 119 -41.47 25.51 -17.00
CA HIS A 119 -42.48 26.51 -17.39
C HIS A 119 -43.37 26.88 -16.20
#